data_AF-A0A4Q4WP35-F1
#
_entry.id   AF-A0A4Q4WP35-F1
#
_cell.length_a   1.000
_cell.length_b   1.000
_cell.length_c   1.000
_cell.angle_alpha   90.00
_cell.angle_beta   90.00
_cell.angle_gamma   90.00
#
_symmetry.space_group_name_H-M   'P 1'
#
loop_
_entity.id
_entity.type
_entity.pdbx_description
1 polymer ?
#
loop_
_entity_poly.entity_id
_entity_poly.type
_entity_poly.pdbx_seq_one_letter_code
_entity_poly.pdbx_strand_id
1 'polypeptide(L)'
;MRHIICSLLASFTNAQVVQWDIARRERLGLELDTRRARSIEEVIANDKLNGGYFATCKVGTPGQDVTLQLDTGSSDIWVPASSSGICMKSSSSRGCVLGSYSARDSSSFEDAGKGDFSITYVDGSKANGDYFTDVFEIGDTAIPDMTMGLGLETNIPYGLVGVGYALSEATKSFIYPNLPIQMQHQGLISTIAYSLWLNDLDANTGNILFGGIDTEKYKGDLIRINVYGDPRTGAFTSFRVALTSMHAISDSGSDALSSKGFPISVVLDSGTTLSYLPTDLVSQMWEEVGALYSNDVRGAVIPCSRATSTGYFSFGFAGPGGPVINLAMDELVLPLTLSENQPLFEFGPYGGQEACCFGVQKASAEPYLLGDTFLRSAYVVYDLYNNEIGMAATDFNATDSNVVPFEGSGARIPSATVAPHQDSIWGTGSPNLPTYGASNGFQGDHENSVSAPAACGRFSVAHAMVGAITWIIYA
;
A
#
# COMPACT_ATOMS: atom_id res chain seq x y z
N MET A 1 4.26 65.29 -63.03
CA MET A 1 5.54 64.61 -62.77
C MET A 1 5.26 63.38 -61.91
N ARG A 2 5.98 62.29 -62.20
CA ARG A 2 5.73 60.88 -61.85
C ARG A 2 5.92 60.54 -60.36
N HIS A 3 5.40 59.38 -59.94
CA HIS A 3 6.06 58.25 -59.22
C HIS A 3 5.01 57.44 -58.41
N ILE A 4 5.02 56.12 -58.20
CA ILE A 4 5.77 54.95 -58.69
C ILE A 4 4.86 53.71 -58.59
N ILE A 5 5.04 52.82 -59.57
CA ILE A 5 4.56 51.45 -59.85
C ILE A 5 4.68 50.44 -58.68
N CYS A 6 3.73 49.49 -58.53
CA CYS A 6 3.99 48.05 -58.75
C CYS A 6 2.73 47.17 -58.78
N SER A 7 2.77 46.19 -59.67
CA SER A 7 1.66 45.44 -60.28
C SER A 7 1.61 43.96 -59.90
N LEU A 8 0.40 43.39 -59.97
CA LEU A 8 0.01 41.99 -59.73
C LEU A 8 0.66 40.95 -60.67
N LEU A 9 0.80 39.72 -60.14
CA LEU A 9 0.68 38.47 -60.91
C LEU A 9 -0.01 37.41 -60.04
N ALA A 10 -0.99 36.71 -60.62
CA ALA A 10 -1.77 35.63 -60.02
C ALA A 10 -1.27 34.27 -60.52
N SER A 11 -1.34 33.25 -59.65
CA SER A 11 -0.96 31.86 -59.95
C SER A 11 -2.07 30.91 -59.52
N PHE A 12 -2.46 30.02 -60.44
CA PHE A 12 -3.33 28.86 -60.19
C PHE A 12 -2.51 27.69 -59.63
N THR A 13 -3.07 26.90 -58.71
CA THR A 13 -2.66 25.49 -58.49
C THR A 13 -3.83 24.60 -58.07
N ASN A 14 -3.78 23.37 -58.60
CA ASN A 14 -4.71 22.26 -58.41
C ASN A 14 -4.65 21.63 -57.01
N ALA A 15 -5.76 21.06 -56.59
CA ALA A 15 -5.84 20.14 -55.46
C ALA A 15 -5.34 18.74 -55.85
N GLN A 16 -4.52 18.14 -54.98
CA GLN A 16 -4.42 16.70 -54.73
C GLN A 16 -3.89 16.48 -53.31
N VAL A 17 -4.51 15.54 -52.58
CA VAL A 17 -4.34 15.27 -51.15
C VAL A 17 -3.10 14.42 -50.87
N VAL A 18 -2.41 14.66 -49.76
CA VAL A 18 -1.70 13.62 -48.99
C VAL A 18 -2.01 13.84 -47.50
N GLN A 19 -2.59 12.80 -46.89
CA GLN A 19 -2.92 12.68 -45.47
C GLN A 19 -1.65 12.47 -44.64
N TRP A 20 -1.55 13.09 -43.47
CA TRP A 20 -0.76 12.62 -42.33
C TRP A 20 -1.51 12.92 -41.04
N ASP A 21 -1.83 11.86 -40.30
CA ASP A 21 -2.45 11.93 -38.98
C ASP A 21 -1.45 12.47 -37.95
N ILE A 22 -1.78 13.61 -37.35
CA ILE A 22 -1.12 14.10 -36.14
C ILE A 22 -2.24 14.38 -35.15
N ALA A 23 -2.40 13.46 -34.18
CA ALA A 23 -3.24 13.67 -33.02
C ALA A 23 -2.76 14.92 -32.26
N ARG A 24 -3.68 15.85 -32.04
CA ARG A 24 -3.44 17.11 -31.36
C ARG A 24 -3.37 16.83 -29.86
N ARG A 25 -2.24 17.15 -29.23
CA ARG A 25 -2.13 17.39 -27.78
C ARG A 25 -3.25 18.34 -27.36
N GLU A 26 -4.27 17.83 -26.68
CA GLU A 26 -5.18 18.66 -25.90
C GLU A 26 -4.49 18.99 -24.59
N ARG A 27 -4.10 20.26 -24.47
CA ARG A 27 -3.82 20.89 -23.18
C ARG A 27 -5.14 20.95 -22.42
N LEU A 28 -5.29 20.13 -21.39
CA LEU A 28 -6.28 20.37 -20.34
C LEU A 28 -5.91 21.70 -19.65
N GLY A 29 -6.87 22.61 -19.64
CA GLY A 29 -6.73 23.93 -19.05
C GLY A 29 -6.70 23.83 -17.53
N LEU A 30 -5.62 24.32 -16.94
CA LEU A 30 -5.55 24.67 -15.53
C LEU A 30 -6.41 25.93 -15.31
N GLU A 31 -7.58 25.77 -14.69
CA GLU A 31 -8.17 26.88 -13.97
C GLU A 31 -7.31 27.14 -12.73
N LEU A 32 -6.70 28.32 -12.70
CA LEU A 32 -5.95 28.85 -11.57
C LEU A 32 -6.93 29.11 -10.40
N ASP A 33 -7.18 28.09 -9.58
CA ASP A 33 -7.82 28.29 -8.30
C ASP A 33 -6.80 28.85 -7.30
N THR A 34 -6.90 30.16 -7.05
CA THR A 34 -5.97 30.92 -6.18
C THR A 34 -6.22 30.73 -4.67
N ARG A 35 -6.76 29.58 -4.24
CA ARG A 35 -6.48 29.02 -2.92
C ARG A 35 -5.33 28.05 -3.11
N ARG A 36 -4.15 28.30 -2.54
CA ARG A 36 -3.11 27.26 -2.44
C ARG A 36 -3.80 26.00 -1.90
N ALA A 37 -4.00 24.98 -2.73
CA ALA A 37 -4.44 23.69 -2.25
C ALA A 37 -3.41 23.28 -1.20
N ARG A 38 -3.83 23.20 0.08
CA ARG A 38 -2.97 22.78 1.20
C ARG A 38 -2.94 21.27 1.30
N SER A 39 -2.87 20.66 0.13
CA SER A 39 -2.85 19.22 -0.08
C SER A 39 -1.92 18.92 -1.24
N ILE A 40 -1.17 17.83 -1.13
CA ILE A 40 -0.24 17.37 -2.15
C ILE A 40 -0.62 15.95 -2.49
N GLU A 41 -0.89 15.70 -3.76
CA GLU A 41 -1.12 14.36 -4.27
C GLU A 41 0.15 13.83 -4.93
N GLU A 42 0.45 12.56 -4.68
CA GLU A 42 1.44 11.79 -5.41
C GLU A 42 0.80 10.52 -5.97
N VAL A 43 1.07 10.24 -7.25
CA VAL A 43 0.68 8.99 -7.90
C VAL A 43 1.67 7.91 -7.52
N ILE A 44 1.18 6.79 -7.00
CA ILE A 44 1.99 5.64 -6.60
C ILE A 44 1.78 4.48 -7.57
N ALA A 45 2.87 3.89 -8.05
CA ALA A 45 2.84 2.74 -8.96
C ALA A 45 2.65 1.44 -8.17
N ASN A 46 1.73 0.59 -8.62
CA ASN A 46 1.57 -0.77 -8.12
C ASN A 46 2.64 -1.68 -8.74
N ASP A 47 3.78 -1.84 -8.06
CA ASP A 47 4.87 -2.68 -8.53
C ASP A 47 4.65 -4.13 -8.06
N LYS A 48 3.91 -4.88 -8.87
CA LYS A 48 3.62 -6.31 -8.62
C LYS A 48 4.88 -7.18 -8.54
N LEU A 49 6.00 -6.76 -9.14
CA LEU A 49 7.25 -7.55 -9.10
C LEU A 49 7.91 -7.43 -7.73
N ASN A 50 8.05 -6.19 -7.27
CA ASN A 50 8.68 -5.88 -5.99
C ASN A 50 7.71 -6.04 -4.82
N GLY A 51 6.39 -6.14 -5.06
CA GLY A 51 5.39 -6.47 -4.06
C GLY A 51 5.02 -5.29 -3.17
N GLY A 52 4.71 -4.14 -3.77
CA GLY A 52 4.25 -2.97 -3.02
C GLY A 52 3.94 -1.76 -3.91
N TYR A 53 3.65 -0.63 -3.28
CA TYR A 53 3.37 0.64 -3.95
C TYR A 53 4.56 1.59 -3.87
N PHE A 54 4.92 2.21 -5.00
CA PHE A 54 6.15 2.98 -5.12
C PHE A 54 5.89 4.40 -5.63
N ALA A 55 6.56 5.38 -5.02
CA ALA A 55 6.57 6.78 -5.47
C ALA A 55 7.90 7.08 -6.20
N THR A 56 7.84 7.85 -7.28
CA THR A 56 9.04 8.34 -7.95
C THR A 56 9.40 9.71 -7.38
N CYS A 57 10.58 9.78 -6.76
CA CYS A 57 11.06 10.94 -6.03
C CYS A 57 12.39 11.44 -6.61
N LYS A 58 12.82 12.64 -6.20
CA LYS A 58 14.19 13.12 -6.43
C LYS A 58 14.86 13.47 -5.12
N VAL A 59 16.16 13.23 -5.05
CA VAL A 59 16.99 13.61 -3.90
C VAL A 59 18.19 14.42 -4.36
N GLY A 60 18.41 15.57 -3.74
CA GLY A 60 19.59 16.40 -3.95
C GLY A 60 19.47 17.56 -4.93
N THR A 61 20.58 18.28 -5.08
CA THR A 61 20.73 19.40 -6.03
C THR A 61 21.98 19.21 -6.92
N PRO A 62 21.84 18.85 -8.21
CA PRO A 62 20.59 18.56 -8.92
C PRO A 62 19.91 17.28 -8.40
N GLY A 63 18.59 17.19 -8.59
CA GLY A 63 17.79 16.04 -8.14
C GLY A 63 18.19 14.75 -8.83
N GLN A 64 18.47 13.72 -8.04
CA GLN A 64 18.76 12.36 -8.47
C GLN A 64 17.51 11.51 -8.35
N ASP A 65 17.07 10.89 -9.44
CA ASP A 65 15.84 10.08 -9.47
C ASP A 65 16.00 8.80 -8.64
N VAL A 66 15.04 8.56 -7.76
CA VAL A 66 14.90 7.33 -6.97
C VAL A 66 13.42 6.96 -6.92
N THR A 67 13.12 5.67 -6.99
CA THR A 67 11.76 5.13 -6.82
C THR A 67 11.75 4.34 -5.53
N LEU A 68 10.87 4.75 -4.62
CA LEU A 68 10.91 4.36 -3.23
C LEU A 68 9.56 3.75 -2.85
N GLN A 69 9.58 2.66 -2.08
CA GLN A 69 8.35 2.03 -1.61
C GLN A 69 7.68 2.92 -0.56
N LEU A 70 6.38 3.17 -0.73
CA LEU A 70 5.55 3.86 0.24
C LEU A 70 5.26 2.92 1.42
N ASP A 71 5.58 3.36 2.62
CA ASP A 71 5.50 2.52 3.82
C ASP A 71 4.84 3.28 4.98
N THR A 72 3.60 2.92 5.31
CA THR A 72 2.90 3.43 6.51
C THR A 72 3.30 2.68 7.80
N GLY A 73 3.96 1.53 7.69
CA GLY A 73 4.51 0.76 8.81
C GLY A 73 5.81 1.32 9.38
N SER A 74 6.61 2.03 8.57
CA SER A 74 7.84 2.73 9.01
C SER A 74 7.74 4.25 8.92
N SER A 75 8.76 4.96 9.42
CA SER A 75 8.72 6.42 9.63
C SER A 75 9.92 7.18 9.09
N ASP A 76 10.94 6.48 8.58
CA ASP A 76 12.13 7.07 7.99
C ASP A 76 12.03 7.02 6.46
N ILE A 77 12.38 8.12 5.78
CA ILE A 77 12.78 8.04 4.38
C ILE A 77 14.22 7.55 4.34
N TRP A 78 14.53 6.57 3.50
CA TRP A 78 15.92 6.22 3.24
C TRP A 78 16.15 5.78 1.80
N VAL A 79 17.37 5.99 1.31
CA VAL A 79 17.78 5.70 -0.06
C VAL A 79 19.04 4.82 -0.08
N PRO A 80 19.15 3.84 -0.99
CA PRO A 80 20.39 3.10 -1.17
C PRO A 80 21.49 4.04 -1.66
N ALA A 81 22.67 3.97 -1.04
CA ALA A 81 23.83 4.69 -1.54
C ALA A 81 24.29 4.07 -2.87
N SER A 82 24.68 4.91 -3.83
CA SER A 82 25.28 4.47 -5.10
C SER A 82 26.57 3.65 -4.89
N SER A 83 27.25 3.90 -3.77
CA SER A 83 28.44 3.17 -3.30
C SER A 83 28.12 1.88 -2.53
N SER A 84 26.85 1.55 -2.30
CA SER A 84 26.48 0.34 -1.58
C SER A 84 26.83 -0.91 -2.41
N GLY A 85 27.17 -2.01 -1.72
CA GLY A 85 27.59 -3.25 -2.37
C GLY A 85 26.53 -3.87 -3.30
N ILE A 86 25.24 -3.57 -3.10
CA ILE A 86 24.15 -4.02 -3.97
C ILE A 86 24.02 -3.12 -5.20
N CYS A 87 24.12 -1.79 -5.06
CA CYS A 87 24.02 -0.86 -6.19
C CYS A 87 25.23 -0.89 -7.12
N MET A 88 26.43 -1.21 -6.62
CA MET A 88 27.63 -1.31 -7.47
C MET A 88 27.65 -2.55 -8.41
N LYS A 89 26.75 -3.52 -8.22
CA LYS A 89 26.70 -4.74 -9.04
C LYS A 89 25.95 -4.51 -10.35
N SER A 90 26.63 -3.92 -11.33
CA SER A 90 26.07 -3.48 -12.62
C SER A 90 25.60 -4.57 -13.62
N SER A 91 25.60 -5.88 -13.33
CA SER A 91 25.46 -6.88 -14.42
C SER A 91 24.73 -8.20 -14.15
N SER A 92 23.92 -8.34 -13.09
CA SER A 92 23.00 -9.49 -13.00
C SER A 92 21.85 -9.22 -12.04
N SER A 93 20.71 -8.71 -12.53
CA SER A 93 19.37 -8.74 -11.88
C SER A 93 19.26 -8.35 -10.39
N ARG A 94 20.30 -7.73 -9.81
CA ARG A 94 20.48 -7.49 -8.35
C ARG A 94 21.13 -6.12 -8.09
N GLY A 95 20.96 -5.17 -9.01
CA GLY A 95 21.35 -3.78 -8.84
C GLY A 95 20.19 -2.93 -8.35
N CYS A 96 20.47 -1.69 -7.97
CA CYS A 96 19.45 -0.72 -7.58
C CYS A 96 18.77 -0.11 -8.80
N VAL A 97 17.96 -0.92 -9.48
CA VAL A 97 17.26 -0.53 -10.73
C VAL A 97 16.23 0.57 -10.52
N LEU A 98 15.72 0.69 -9.30
CA LEU A 98 14.84 1.77 -8.85
C LEU A 98 15.61 3.02 -8.39
N GLY A 99 16.90 3.13 -8.74
CA GLY A 99 17.72 4.28 -8.42
C GLY A 99 18.50 4.13 -7.12
N SER A 100 19.51 4.99 -6.98
CA SER A 100 20.38 5.08 -5.81
C SER A 100 20.92 6.50 -5.71
N TYR A 101 21.30 6.93 -4.52
CA TYR A 101 21.74 8.30 -4.27
C TYR A 101 23.25 8.42 -4.08
N SER A 102 23.85 9.43 -4.71
CA SER A 102 25.25 9.80 -4.58
C SER A 102 25.38 11.15 -3.87
N ALA A 103 25.78 11.13 -2.60
CA ALA A 103 26.02 12.33 -1.80
C ALA A 103 27.04 13.29 -2.42
N ARG A 104 28.00 12.77 -3.22
CA ARG A 104 29.03 13.57 -3.88
C ARG A 104 28.50 14.41 -5.04
N ASP A 105 27.37 14.01 -5.60
CA ASP A 105 26.77 14.63 -6.78
C ASP A 105 25.66 15.63 -6.40
N SER A 106 25.39 15.81 -5.10
CA SER A 106 24.47 16.83 -4.58
C SER A 106 25.22 17.98 -3.92
N SER A 107 24.89 19.20 -4.31
CA SER A 107 25.42 20.44 -3.73
C SER A 107 24.71 20.89 -2.45
N SER A 108 23.58 20.27 -2.11
CA SER A 108 22.77 20.54 -0.92
C SER A 108 22.82 19.42 0.12
N PHE A 109 23.69 18.42 -0.08
CA PHE A 109 23.93 17.36 0.91
C PHE A 109 24.56 17.93 2.18
N GLU A 110 23.98 17.60 3.32
CA GLU A 110 24.56 17.87 4.63
C GLU A 110 24.53 16.59 5.50
N ASP A 111 25.65 16.30 6.17
CA ASP A 111 25.74 15.17 7.11
C ASP A 111 24.93 15.48 8.37
N ALA A 112 24.04 14.57 8.77
CA ALA A 112 23.15 14.76 9.93
C ALA A 112 23.43 13.74 11.05
N GLY A 113 24.07 12.61 10.76
CA GLY A 113 24.35 11.57 11.74
C GLY A 113 25.12 10.39 11.15
N LYS A 114 26.44 10.51 11.08
CA LYS A 114 27.30 9.46 10.54
C LYS A 114 27.28 8.18 11.38
N GLY A 115 26.94 7.06 10.75
CA GLY A 115 26.86 5.73 11.37
C GLY A 115 25.61 5.50 12.23
N ASP A 116 24.71 6.48 12.31
CA ASP A 116 23.54 6.43 13.19
C ASP A 116 22.29 5.83 12.51
N PHE A 117 22.29 5.69 11.17
CA PHE A 117 21.17 5.09 10.45
C PHE A 117 21.27 3.56 10.53
N SER A 118 20.28 2.93 11.15
CA SER A 118 20.14 1.48 11.23
C SER A 118 18.67 1.11 11.36
N ILE A 119 18.12 0.47 10.33
CA ILE A 119 16.73 0.02 10.28
C ILE A 119 16.69 -1.48 9.96
N THR A 120 15.79 -2.21 10.62
CA THR A 120 15.55 -3.64 10.36
C THR A 120 14.05 -3.88 10.42
N TYR A 121 13.54 -4.59 9.42
CA TYR A 121 12.11 -4.88 9.28
C TYR A 121 11.76 -6.29 9.77
N VAL A 122 10.46 -6.59 9.88
CA VAL A 122 9.94 -7.87 10.40
C VAL A 122 10.39 -9.07 9.57
N ASP A 123 10.48 -8.91 8.25
CA ASP A 123 10.99 -9.95 7.35
C ASP A 123 12.52 -10.19 7.48
N GLY A 124 13.22 -9.40 8.28
CA GLY A 124 14.67 -9.47 8.52
C GLY A 124 15.52 -8.72 7.48
N SER A 125 14.88 -8.05 6.51
CA SER A 125 15.56 -7.09 5.65
C SER A 125 16.01 -5.86 6.44
N LYS A 126 17.04 -5.17 5.96
CA LYS A 126 17.69 -4.09 6.72
C LYS A 126 18.52 -3.15 5.86
N ALA A 127 18.74 -1.95 6.39
CA ALA A 127 19.68 -0.98 5.87
C ALA A 127 20.46 -0.30 7.01
N ASN A 128 21.75 -0.07 6.80
CA ASN A 128 22.61 0.64 7.76
C ASN A 128 23.47 1.67 7.01
N GLY A 129 23.79 2.78 7.68
CA GLY A 129 24.67 3.81 7.16
C GLY A 129 24.57 5.12 7.94
N ASP A 130 24.39 6.22 7.23
CA ASP A 130 24.44 7.57 7.79
C ASP A 130 23.05 8.23 7.70
N TYR A 131 22.71 9.14 8.62
CA TYR A 131 21.66 10.12 8.38
C TYR A 131 22.24 11.35 7.68
N PHE A 132 21.47 11.92 6.77
CA PHE A 132 21.81 13.15 6.07
C PHE A 132 20.57 14.03 5.88
N THR A 133 20.78 15.30 5.60
CA THR A 133 19.74 16.21 5.11
C THR A 133 20.03 16.62 3.68
N ASP A 134 18.99 16.70 2.86
CA ASP A 134 19.05 17.22 1.50
C ASP A 134 17.65 17.68 1.05
N VAL A 135 17.52 18.18 -0.17
CA VAL A 135 16.23 18.43 -0.80
C VAL A 135 15.62 17.09 -1.22
N PHE A 136 14.39 16.83 -0.77
CA PHE A 136 13.56 15.70 -1.20
C PHE A 136 12.38 16.21 -2.04
N GLU A 137 12.18 15.65 -3.22
CA GLU A 137 11.06 15.99 -4.10
C GLU A 137 10.15 14.78 -4.26
N ILE A 138 8.85 14.98 -4.04
CA ILE A 138 7.78 14.01 -4.29
C ILE A 138 6.65 14.71 -5.05
N GLY A 139 6.20 14.11 -6.15
CA GLY A 139 5.42 14.80 -7.16
C GLY A 139 6.15 16.03 -7.69
N ASP A 140 5.45 17.16 -7.78
CA ASP A 140 6.04 18.45 -8.17
C ASP A 140 6.49 19.30 -6.96
N THR A 141 6.59 18.70 -5.76
CA THR A 141 6.87 19.43 -4.52
C THR A 141 8.26 19.14 -3.97
N ALA A 142 9.10 20.17 -3.96
CA ALA A 142 10.40 20.16 -3.27
C ALA A 142 10.25 20.49 -1.78
N ILE A 143 10.87 19.66 -0.94
CA ILE A 143 10.87 19.74 0.52
C ILE A 143 12.33 19.91 0.95
N PRO A 144 12.76 21.12 1.32
CA PRO A 144 14.12 21.37 1.75
C PRO A 144 14.38 20.80 3.15
N ASP A 145 15.66 20.61 3.45
CA ASP A 145 16.17 20.19 4.76
C ASP A 145 15.50 18.90 5.28
N MET A 146 15.19 17.96 4.37
CA MET A 146 14.55 16.70 4.70
C MET A 146 15.61 15.73 5.24
N THR A 147 15.43 15.24 6.46
CA THR A 147 16.31 14.21 7.04
C THR A 147 15.97 12.84 6.46
N MET A 148 16.99 12.11 6.00
CA MET A 148 16.87 10.81 5.35
C MET A 148 18.01 9.88 5.79
N GLY A 149 17.79 8.58 5.69
CA GLY A 149 18.83 7.55 5.83
C GLY A 149 19.55 7.30 4.51
N LEU A 150 20.89 7.22 4.57
CA LEU A 150 21.75 6.78 3.47
C LEU A 150 22.18 5.34 3.71
N GLY A 151 21.56 4.40 2.99
CA GLY A 151 21.84 2.97 3.11
C GLY A 151 23.16 2.57 2.46
N LEU A 152 24.26 2.59 3.23
CA LEU A 152 25.59 2.15 2.79
C LEU A 152 25.70 0.62 2.74
N GLU A 153 25.04 -0.07 3.66
CA GLU A 153 24.97 -1.54 3.75
C GLU A 153 23.51 -1.98 3.85
N THR A 154 22.99 -2.60 2.77
CA THR A 154 21.61 -3.08 2.71
C THR A 154 21.49 -4.37 1.89
N ASN A 155 20.46 -5.16 2.19
CA ASN A 155 20.00 -6.28 1.36
C ASN A 155 18.73 -5.96 0.56
N ILE A 156 18.27 -4.70 0.60
CA ILE A 156 17.10 -4.21 -0.14
C ILE A 156 17.62 -3.42 -1.35
N PRO A 157 17.18 -3.72 -2.59
CA PRO A 157 17.68 -3.09 -3.81
C PRO A 157 17.03 -1.74 -4.14
N TYR A 158 16.21 -1.20 -3.24
CA TYR A 158 15.51 0.07 -3.35
C TYR A 158 15.36 0.70 -1.97
N GLY A 159 14.92 1.96 -1.91
CA GLY A 159 14.67 2.67 -0.65
C GLY A 159 13.18 2.76 -0.31
N LEU A 160 12.87 3.39 0.82
CA LEU A 160 11.52 3.51 1.34
C LEU A 160 11.18 4.97 1.67
N VAL A 161 9.90 5.31 1.59
CA VAL A 161 9.30 6.54 2.12
C VAL A 161 8.41 6.16 3.30
N GLY A 162 9.01 6.13 4.49
CA GLY A 162 8.27 5.96 5.73
C GLY A 162 7.40 7.19 6.03
N VAL A 163 6.10 6.97 6.23
CA VAL A 163 5.11 8.04 6.52
C VAL A 163 4.36 7.82 7.84
N GLY A 164 4.89 6.96 8.71
CA GLY A 164 4.36 6.67 10.03
C GLY A 164 4.63 7.76 11.09
N TYR A 165 4.44 7.39 12.35
CA TYR A 165 4.67 8.27 13.50
C TYR A 165 6.16 8.52 13.74
N ALA A 166 6.57 9.78 13.94
CA ALA A 166 7.97 10.13 14.24
C ALA A 166 8.58 9.37 15.46
N LEU A 167 7.76 8.97 16.43
CA LEU A 167 8.23 8.14 17.55
C LEU A 167 8.70 6.73 17.13
N SER A 168 8.37 6.31 15.90
CA SER A 168 8.78 5.05 15.28
C SER A 168 9.97 5.22 14.33
N GLU A 169 10.59 6.40 14.27
CA GLU A 169 11.87 6.59 13.57
C GLU A 169 12.95 5.66 14.14
N ALA A 170 13.79 5.15 13.24
CA ALA A 170 14.81 4.17 13.56
C ALA A 170 15.90 4.73 14.48
N THR A 171 16.22 6.03 14.35
CA THR A 171 17.19 6.69 15.22
C THR A 171 16.79 6.63 16.69
N LYS A 172 17.82 6.57 17.55
CA LYS A 172 17.68 6.72 19.02
C LYS A 172 18.55 7.87 19.55
N SER A 173 19.29 8.52 18.66
CA SER A 173 20.31 9.51 18.99
C SER A 173 19.77 10.95 18.97
N PHE A 174 18.77 11.22 18.13
CA PHE A 174 18.17 12.55 17.95
C PHE A 174 16.72 12.44 17.48
N ILE A 175 16.03 13.57 17.40
CA ILE A 175 14.65 13.69 16.91
C ILE A 175 14.70 14.59 15.67
N TYR A 176 13.95 14.25 14.62
CA TYR A 176 13.84 15.06 13.42
C TYR A 176 12.37 15.08 12.92
N PRO A 177 12.00 16.01 12.03
CA PRO A 177 10.69 15.97 11.40
C PRO A 177 10.69 14.99 10.22
N ASN A 178 10.03 13.83 10.35
CA ASN A 178 9.76 12.97 9.20
C ASN A 178 8.81 13.61 8.17
N LEU A 179 8.55 12.94 7.05
CA LEU A 179 7.96 13.56 5.85
C LEU A 179 6.65 14.33 6.11
N PRO A 180 5.60 13.75 6.73
CA PRO A 180 4.36 14.48 6.97
C PRO A 180 4.55 15.70 7.90
N ILE A 181 5.45 15.60 8.87
CA ILE A 181 5.77 16.70 9.80
C ILE A 181 6.51 17.82 9.05
N GLN A 182 7.52 17.46 8.25
CA GLN A 182 8.28 18.43 7.49
C GLN A 182 7.40 19.13 6.45
N MET A 183 6.49 18.42 5.79
CA MET A 183 5.49 19.03 4.91
C MET A 183 4.63 20.08 5.65
N GLN A 184 4.19 19.78 6.87
CA GLN A 184 3.44 20.75 7.68
C GLN A 184 4.32 21.96 8.06
N HIS A 185 5.57 21.74 8.49
CA HIS A 185 6.51 22.82 8.83
C HIS A 185 6.78 23.75 7.66
N GLN A 186 6.88 23.21 6.45
CA GLN A 186 7.05 23.98 5.21
C GLN A 186 5.73 24.67 4.75
N GLY A 187 4.63 24.49 5.48
CA GLY A 187 3.32 25.07 5.17
C GLY A 187 2.67 24.49 3.92
N LEU A 188 3.10 23.29 3.51
CA LEU A 188 2.58 22.58 2.34
C LEU A 188 1.23 21.92 2.64
N ILE A 189 1.06 21.42 3.86
CA ILE A 189 -0.19 20.86 4.38
C ILE A 189 -0.61 21.54 5.68
N SER A 190 -1.91 21.60 5.95
CA SER A 190 -2.45 22.23 7.17
C SER A 190 -2.27 21.36 8.43
N THR A 191 -2.41 20.04 8.29
CA THR A 191 -2.36 19.06 9.38
C THR A 191 -1.49 17.87 8.99
N ILE A 192 -0.97 17.15 9.97
CA ILE A 192 -0.14 15.95 9.77
C ILE A 192 -1.08 14.78 9.48
N ALA A 193 -1.60 14.72 8.26
CA ALA A 193 -2.51 13.68 7.81
C ALA A 193 -2.36 13.42 6.31
N TYR A 194 -2.75 12.24 5.87
CA TYR A 194 -2.83 11.89 4.46
C TYR A 194 -3.92 10.83 4.23
N SER A 195 -4.47 10.78 3.03
CA SER A 195 -5.32 9.69 2.58
C SER A 195 -4.60 8.79 1.58
N LEU A 196 -4.93 7.51 1.60
CA LEU A 196 -4.36 6.48 0.75
C LEU A 196 -5.48 5.77 -0.02
N TRP A 197 -5.33 5.71 -1.34
CA TRP A 197 -6.16 4.94 -2.24
C TRP A 197 -5.26 4.11 -3.15
N LEU A 198 -5.17 2.81 -2.89
CA LEU A 198 -4.28 1.92 -3.63
C LEU A 198 -4.85 1.44 -4.97
N ASN A 199 -6.14 1.69 -5.20
CA ASN A 199 -6.92 1.16 -6.32
C ASN A 199 -6.96 -0.40 -6.33
N ASP A 200 -7.54 -1.03 -7.35
CA ASP A 200 -7.65 -2.49 -7.43
C ASP A 200 -6.30 -3.18 -7.75
N LEU A 201 -6.24 -4.50 -7.57
CA LEU A 201 -5.04 -5.30 -7.78
C LEU A 201 -4.49 -5.19 -9.21
N ASP A 202 -5.33 -4.99 -10.22
CA ASP A 202 -4.94 -4.91 -11.64
C ASP A 202 -4.67 -3.48 -12.12
N ALA A 203 -5.01 -2.48 -11.32
CA ALA A 203 -4.60 -1.11 -11.57
C ALA A 203 -3.08 -0.94 -11.48
N ASN A 204 -2.53 -0.16 -12.40
CA ASN A 204 -1.11 0.19 -12.40
C ASN A 204 -0.75 1.26 -11.37
N THR A 205 -1.75 2.01 -10.88
CA THR A 205 -1.54 3.19 -10.06
C THR A 205 -2.64 3.37 -9.02
N GLY A 206 -2.24 3.85 -7.85
CA GLY A 206 -3.09 4.51 -6.86
C GLY A 206 -2.58 5.93 -6.56
N ASN A 207 -3.00 6.51 -5.45
CA ASN A 207 -2.47 7.79 -4.98
C ASN A 207 -2.39 7.86 -3.44
N ILE A 208 -1.42 8.65 -2.97
CA ILE A 208 -1.39 9.20 -1.62
C ILE A 208 -1.64 10.70 -1.71
N LEU A 209 -2.51 11.22 -0.84
CA LEU A 209 -2.87 12.64 -0.80
C LEU A 209 -2.60 13.18 0.60
N PHE A 210 -1.54 13.94 0.75
CA PHE A 210 -1.19 14.63 1.99
C PHE A 210 -2.11 15.83 2.22
N GLY A 211 -2.58 16.03 3.46
CA GLY A 211 -3.33 17.22 3.87
C GLY A 211 -4.78 17.31 3.39
N GLY A 212 -5.34 16.25 2.78
CA GLY A 212 -6.70 16.22 2.27
C GLY A 212 -7.29 14.83 2.17
N ILE A 213 -8.55 14.78 1.71
CA ILE A 213 -9.25 13.57 1.26
C ILE A 213 -9.78 13.81 -0.16
N ASP A 214 -10.10 12.76 -0.89
CA ASP A 214 -10.81 12.82 -2.17
C ASP A 214 -12.11 12.03 -2.02
N THR A 215 -13.25 12.74 -2.10
CA THR A 215 -14.57 12.14 -1.86
C THR A 215 -15.06 11.25 -2.98
N GLU A 216 -14.41 11.27 -4.15
CA GLU A 216 -14.77 10.40 -5.28
C GLU A 216 -14.02 9.06 -5.27
N LYS A 217 -13.10 8.84 -4.32
CA LYS A 217 -12.31 7.59 -4.23
C LYS A 217 -12.88 6.54 -3.28
N TYR A 218 -14.04 6.81 -2.70
CA TYR A 218 -14.69 5.90 -1.77
C TYR A 218 -16.21 5.91 -1.90
N LYS A 219 -16.81 4.79 -1.46
CA LYS A 219 -18.25 4.59 -1.42
C LYS A 219 -18.78 4.65 0.01
N GLY A 220 -19.97 5.23 0.16
CA GLY A 220 -20.65 5.32 1.45
C GLY A 220 -20.02 6.38 2.37
N ASP A 221 -20.22 6.19 3.67
CA ASP A 221 -19.75 7.14 4.68
C ASP A 221 -18.30 6.86 5.07
N LEU A 222 -17.50 7.93 5.16
CA LEU A 222 -16.18 7.87 5.78
C LEU A 222 -16.36 7.84 7.29
N ILE A 223 -15.90 6.76 7.95
CA ILE A 223 -16.07 6.57 9.39
C ILE A 223 -14.70 6.63 10.06
N ARG A 224 -14.54 7.51 11.07
CA ARG A 224 -13.30 7.68 11.83
C ARG A 224 -13.30 6.90 13.15
N ILE A 225 -12.18 6.23 13.40
CA ILE A 225 -11.90 5.40 14.57
C ILE A 225 -10.56 5.80 15.21
N ASN A 226 -10.39 5.51 16.50
CA ASN A 226 -9.18 5.81 17.25
C ASN A 226 -8.04 4.86 16.87
N VAL A 227 -6.84 5.42 16.76
CA VAL A 227 -5.60 4.66 16.85
C VAL A 227 -5.34 4.35 18.33
N TYR A 228 -4.81 3.16 18.61
CA TYR A 228 -4.42 2.75 19.97
C TYR A 228 -2.89 2.81 20.14
N GLY A 229 -2.43 3.44 21.22
CA GLY A 229 -1.01 3.42 21.58
C GLY A 229 -0.54 2.02 21.99
N ASP A 230 0.79 1.80 22.02
CA ASP A 230 1.39 0.56 22.54
C ASP A 230 0.85 0.31 23.97
N PRO A 231 0.31 -0.89 24.26
CA PRO A 231 -0.34 -1.17 25.55
C PRO A 231 0.56 -1.01 26.78
N ARG A 232 1.90 -1.03 26.61
CA ARG A 232 2.88 -0.92 27.69
C ARG A 232 3.31 0.53 27.90
N THR A 233 3.46 1.30 26.83
CA THR A 233 4.00 2.67 26.90
C THR A 233 2.94 3.76 26.74
N GLY A 234 1.79 3.43 26.16
CA GLY A 234 0.77 4.38 25.71
C GLY A 234 1.18 5.24 24.51
N ALA A 235 2.37 4.99 23.92
CA ALA A 235 2.89 5.78 22.81
C ALA A 235 2.27 5.36 21.48
N PHE A 236 1.95 6.34 20.63
CA PHE A 236 1.52 6.10 19.25
C PHE A 236 2.76 5.92 18.37
N THR A 237 3.03 4.66 18.02
CA THR A 237 4.17 4.27 17.18
C THR A 237 3.75 3.53 15.92
N SER A 238 2.50 3.10 15.82
CA SER A 238 1.95 2.48 14.62
C SER A 238 0.44 2.69 14.53
N PHE A 239 -0.13 2.51 13.34
CA PHE A 239 -1.56 2.71 13.06
C PHE A 239 -2.41 1.53 13.53
N ARG A 240 -2.37 1.25 14.84
CA ARG A 240 -3.12 0.16 15.48
C ARG A 240 -4.60 0.51 15.58
N VAL A 241 -5.44 -0.29 14.96
CA VAL A 241 -6.90 -0.21 15.05
C VAL A 241 -7.48 -1.54 15.53
N ALA A 242 -8.71 -1.52 16.02
CA ALA A 242 -9.37 -2.71 16.55
C ALA A 242 -10.23 -3.38 15.48
N LEU A 243 -9.80 -4.56 15.02
CA LEU A 243 -10.63 -5.47 14.25
C LEU A 243 -11.56 -6.22 15.22
N THR A 244 -12.87 -6.02 15.10
CA THR A 244 -13.87 -6.49 16.07
C THR A 244 -14.74 -7.63 15.57
N SER A 245 -14.85 -7.82 14.25
CA SER A 245 -15.63 -8.91 13.66
C SER A 245 -15.09 -9.30 12.29
N MET A 246 -15.31 -10.56 11.92
CA MET A 246 -14.98 -11.10 10.61
C MET A 246 -16.10 -12.03 10.14
N HIS A 247 -16.56 -11.86 8.91
CA HIS A 247 -17.54 -12.75 8.30
C HIS A 247 -17.04 -13.25 6.95
N ALA A 248 -17.25 -14.53 6.68
CA ALA A 248 -17.20 -15.12 5.34
C ALA A 248 -18.61 -15.05 4.74
N ILE A 249 -18.75 -14.52 3.53
CA ILE A 249 -20.04 -14.36 2.88
C ILE A 249 -19.96 -14.86 1.45
N SER A 250 -20.90 -15.71 1.05
CA SER A 250 -21.06 -16.17 -0.33
C SER A 250 -22.52 -16.47 -0.64
N ASP A 251 -22.80 -16.97 -1.84
CA ASP A 251 -24.17 -17.38 -2.23
C ASP A 251 -24.72 -18.53 -1.37
N SER A 252 -23.86 -19.32 -0.70
CA SER A 252 -24.27 -20.41 0.19
C SER A 252 -24.65 -19.93 1.60
N GLY A 253 -24.35 -18.68 1.97
CA GLY A 253 -24.69 -18.12 3.27
C GLY A 253 -23.62 -17.19 3.85
N SER A 254 -23.72 -16.93 5.15
CA SER A 254 -22.76 -16.12 5.89
C SER A 254 -22.31 -16.86 7.16
N ASP A 255 -21.00 -16.93 7.32
CA ASP A 255 -20.32 -17.55 8.46
C ASP A 255 -19.59 -16.48 9.27
N ALA A 256 -19.93 -16.42 10.56
CA ALA A 256 -19.21 -15.57 11.51
C ALA A 256 -17.94 -16.29 11.96
N LEU A 257 -16.79 -15.70 11.64
CA LEU A 257 -15.50 -16.23 12.04
C LEU A 257 -15.12 -15.70 13.41
N SER A 258 -14.50 -16.54 14.22
CA SER A 258 -14.18 -16.22 15.62
C SER A 258 -12.68 -16.26 15.89
N SER A 259 -12.22 -15.50 16.87
CA SER A 259 -10.85 -15.58 17.39
C SER A 259 -10.87 -15.34 18.88
N LYS A 260 -9.99 -16.04 19.60
CA LYS A 260 -9.71 -15.74 21.01
C LYS A 260 -9.04 -14.37 21.17
N GLY A 261 -8.49 -13.83 20.09
CA GLY A 261 -7.87 -12.53 20.06
C GLY A 261 -8.85 -11.37 19.87
N PHE A 262 -10.16 -11.59 19.69
CA PHE A 262 -11.08 -10.46 19.49
C PHE A 262 -11.33 -9.64 20.76
N PRO A 263 -11.42 -8.30 20.66
CA PRO A 263 -11.03 -7.49 19.49
C PRO A 263 -9.51 -7.57 19.22
N ILE A 264 -9.10 -7.70 17.95
CA ILE A 264 -7.70 -7.90 17.56
C ILE A 264 -7.07 -6.55 17.24
N SER A 265 -5.91 -6.25 17.84
CA SER A 265 -5.10 -5.09 17.45
C SER A 265 -4.39 -5.39 16.12
N VAL A 266 -4.77 -4.68 15.05
CA VAL A 266 -4.15 -4.80 13.72
C VAL A 266 -3.53 -3.47 13.29
N VAL A 267 -2.42 -3.50 12.57
CA VAL A 267 -1.76 -2.33 11.99
C VAL A 267 -2.13 -2.23 10.51
N LEU A 268 -2.52 -1.03 10.07
CA LEU A 268 -2.77 -0.71 8.66
C LEU A 268 -1.46 -0.30 7.98
N ASP A 269 -0.98 -1.12 7.04
CA ASP A 269 0.42 -1.07 6.62
C ASP A 269 0.62 -1.27 5.11
N SER A 270 0.91 -0.19 4.37
CA SER A 270 1.23 -0.26 2.93
C SER A 270 2.63 -0.79 2.63
N GLY A 271 3.49 -0.92 3.65
CA GLY A 271 4.82 -1.52 3.51
C GLY A 271 4.75 -3.05 3.41
N THR A 272 3.60 -3.66 3.73
CA THR A 272 3.41 -5.10 3.73
C THR A 272 2.47 -5.53 2.61
N THR A 273 2.92 -6.47 1.77
CA THR A 273 2.16 -6.92 0.60
C THR A 273 0.90 -7.71 0.96
N LEU A 274 1.01 -8.63 1.94
CA LEU A 274 -0.05 -9.54 2.37
C LEU A 274 -0.63 -9.15 3.74
N SER A 275 -1.76 -9.71 4.12
CA SER A 275 -2.31 -9.53 5.48
C SER A 275 -1.89 -10.68 6.38
N TYR A 276 -1.52 -10.39 7.63
CA TYR A 276 -1.03 -11.35 8.61
C TYR A 276 -1.86 -11.26 9.90
N LEU A 277 -2.69 -12.27 10.15
CA LEU A 277 -3.69 -12.26 11.24
C LEU A 277 -3.52 -13.48 12.17
N PRO A 278 -4.18 -13.50 13.35
CA PRO A 278 -4.07 -14.61 14.29
C PRO A 278 -4.36 -15.96 13.65
N THR A 279 -3.54 -16.96 14.03
CA THR A 279 -3.60 -18.31 13.46
C THR A 279 -4.99 -18.96 13.56
N ASP A 280 -5.74 -18.72 14.65
CA ASP A 280 -7.08 -19.31 14.83
C ASP A 280 -8.12 -18.72 13.88
N LEU A 281 -8.07 -17.40 13.66
CA LEU A 281 -8.92 -16.71 12.68
C LEU A 281 -8.60 -17.13 11.25
N VAL A 282 -7.32 -17.06 10.88
CA VAL A 282 -6.88 -17.35 9.49
C VAL A 282 -7.07 -18.83 9.14
N SER A 283 -7.00 -19.74 10.11
CA SER A 283 -7.31 -21.14 9.85
C SER A 283 -8.76 -21.35 9.40
N GLN A 284 -9.71 -20.60 9.97
CA GLN A 284 -11.10 -20.60 9.49
C GLN A 284 -11.20 -19.99 8.09
N MET A 285 -10.55 -18.84 7.85
CA MET A 285 -10.55 -18.23 6.51
C MET A 285 -10.00 -19.17 5.44
N TRP A 286 -8.93 -19.92 5.74
CA TRP A 286 -8.37 -20.90 4.82
C TRP A 286 -9.32 -22.08 4.57
N GLU A 287 -10.05 -22.53 5.60
CA GLU A 287 -11.06 -23.58 5.46
C GLU A 287 -12.20 -23.14 4.53
N GLU A 288 -12.69 -21.91 4.71
CA GLU A 288 -13.75 -21.31 3.89
C GLU A 288 -13.43 -21.32 2.40
N VAL A 289 -12.20 -21.02 2.02
CA VAL A 289 -11.78 -20.92 0.60
C VAL A 289 -11.05 -22.16 0.09
N GLY A 290 -10.74 -23.13 0.95
CA GLY A 290 -9.94 -24.30 0.62
C GLY A 290 -8.45 -24.00 0.41
N ALA A 291 -7.90 -22.98 1.07
CA ALA A 291 -6.48 -22.66 0.96
C ALA A 291 -5.61 -23.71 1.68
N LEU A 292 -4.47 -24.07 1.07
CA LEU A 292 -3.53 -25.06 1.56
C LEU A 292 -2.18 -24.42 1.84
N TYR A 293 -1.50 -24.85 2.91
CA TYR A 293 -0.13 -24.39 3.15
C TYR A 293 0.87 -25.06 2.20
N SER A 294 1.65 -24.26 1.48
CA SER A 294 2.79 -24.70 0.68
C SER A 294 4.10 -24.45 1.42
N ASN A 295 4.95 -25.47 1.53
CA ASN A 295 6.31 -25.29 2.06
C ASN A 295 7.23 -24.57 1.06
N ASP A 296 6.99 -24.72 -0.25
CA ASP A 296 7.83 -24.12 -1.30
C ASP A 296 7.64 -22.61 -1.35
N VAL A 297 6.38 -22.17 -1.25
CA VAL A 297 6.01 -20.75 -1.21
C VAL A 297 6.07 -20.18 0.22
N ARG A 298 6.14 -21.05 1.23
CA ARG A 298 6.09 -20.71 2.67
C ARG A 298 4.84 -19.90 3.05
N GLY A 299 3.71 -20.22 2.44
CA GLY A 299 2.44 -19.52 2.62
C GLY A 299 1.25 -20.32 2.12
N ALA A 300 0.04 -19.81 2.37
CA ALA A 300 -1.18 -20.37 1.80
C ALA A 300 -1.27 -20.14 0.30
N VAL A 301 -1.64 -21.21 -0.39
CA VAL A 301 -1.90 -21.25 -1.83
C VAL A 301 -3.31 -21.79 -2.08
N ILE A 302 -3.87 -21.37 -3.19
CA ILE A 302 -5.25 -21.65 -3.61
C ILE A 302 -5.30 -21.75 -5.15
N PRO A 303 -6.25 -22.47 -5.77
CA PRO A 303 -6.44 -22.40 -7.22
C PRO A 303 -6.68 -20.97 -7.69
N CYS A 304 -5.95 -20.53 -8.72
CA CYS A 304 -6.11 -19.18 -9.29
C CYS A 304 -7.54 -18.91 -9.77
N SER A 305 -8.27 -19.95 -10.18
CA SER A 305 -9.69 -19.88 -10.57
C SER A 305 -10.60 -19.34 -9.45
N ARG A 306 -10.19 -19.43 -8.17
CA ARG A 306 -10.95 -18.92 -7.03
C ARG A 306 -11.05 -17.39 -7.01
N ALA A 307 -10.21 -16.68 -7.77
CA ALA A 307 -10.34 -15.23 -7.97
C ALA A 307 -11.72 -14.84 -8.53
N THR A 308 -12.37 -15.75 -9.28
CA THR A 308 -13.69 -15.49 -9.90
C THR A 308 -14.88 -15.77 -8.97
N SER A 309 -14.63 -16.17 -7.72
CA SER A 309 -15.69 -16.42 -6.74
C SER A 309 -16.40 -15.12 -6.35
N THR A 310 -17.73 -15.16 -6.23
CA THR A 310 -18.56 -14.02 -5.81
C THR A 310 -18.52 -13.78 -4.30
N GLY A 311 -17.98 -14.72 -3.53
CA GLY A 311 -17.87 -14.54 -2.09
C GLY A 311 -16.81 -13.50 -1.70
N TYR A 312 -16.90 -13.03 -0.46
CA TYR A 312 -15.96 -12.06 0.11
C TYR A 312 -15.83 -12.23 1.62
N PHE A 313 -14.77 -11.65 2.19
CA PHE A 313 -14.60 -11.52 3.64
C PHE A 313 -14.95 -10.10 4.09
N SER A 314 -15.81 -9.98 5.10
CA SER A 314 -16.26 -8.70 5.67
C SER A 314 -15.53 -8.43 7.00
N PHE A 315 -14.68 -7.41 7.01
CA PHE A 315 -13.87 -6.97 8.15
C PHE A 315 -14.58 -5.82 8.85
N GLY A 316 -14.96 -5.99 10.13
CA GLY A 316 -15.61 -4.95 10.92
C GLY A 316 -14.67 -4.38 11.98
N PHE A 317 -14.64 -3.06 12.10
CA PHE A 317 -13.74 -2.32 12.99
C PHE A 317 -14.49 -1.52 14.04
N ALA A 318 -13.87 -1.32 15.21
CA ALA A 318 -14.37 -0.46 16.29
C ALA A 318 -15.80 -0.76 16.79
N GLY A 319 -16.30 -1.98 16.59
CA GLY A 319 -17.59 -2.44 17.09
C GLY A 319 -18.79 -2.07 16.19
N PRO A 320 -20.02 -2.29 16.67
CA PRO A 320 -21.22 -2.01 15.88
C PRO A 320 -21.33 -0.53 15.49
N GLY A 321 -21.42 -0.25 14.19
CA GLY A 321 -21.46 1.12 13.65
C GLY A 321 -20.09 1.72 13.31
N GLY A 322 -19.01 0.97 13.49
CA GLY A 322 -17.72 1.32 12.91
C GLY A 322 -17.59 0.88 11.44
N PRO A 323 -16.43 1.14 10.81
CA PRO A 323 -16.19 0.80 9.41
C PRO A 323 -16.33 -0.70 9.15
N VAL A 324 -16.90 -1.05 7.99
CA VAL A 324 -16.96 -2.42 7.46
C VAL A 324 -16.37 -2.42 6.06
N ILE A 325 -15.32 -3.23 5.85
CA ILE A 325 -14.61 -3.34 4.57
C ILE A 325 -14.76 -4.77 4.04
N ASN A 326 -15.26 -4.90 2.82
CA ASN A 326 -15.47 -6.19 2.17
C ASN A 326 -14.33 -6.46 1.18
N LEU A 327 -13.64 -7.58 1.36
CA LEU A 327 -12.54 -8.02 0.49
C LEU A 327 -13.03 -9.14 -0.41
N ALA A 328 -13.17 -8.82 -1.69
CA ALA A 328 -13.51 -9.79 -2.72
C ALA A 328 -12.35 -10.76 -3.01
N MET A 329 -12.65 -11.90 -3.63
CA MET A 329 -11.66 -12.95 -3.87
C MET A 329 -10.62 -12.60 -4.93
N ASP A 330 -10.93 -11.72 -5.88
CA ASP A 330 -9.98 -11.18 -6.87
C ASP A 330 -8.87 -10.34 -6.20
N GLU A 331 -9.19 -9.63 -5.11
CA GLU A 331 -8.21 -8.90 -4.30
C GLU A 331 -7.36 -9.80 -3.39
N LEU A 332 -7.83 -11.04 -3.14
CA LEU A 332 -7.24 -12.02 -2.23
C LEU A 332 -6.57 -13.21 -2.92
N VAL A 333 -6.69 -13.35 -4.24
CA VAL A 333 -6.06 -14.45 -5.01
C VAL A 333 -5.00 -13.84 -5.92
N LEU A 334 -3.76 -13.90 -5.46
CA LEU A 334 -2.65 -13.19 -6.10
C LEU A 334 -1.79 -14.18 -6.90
N PRO A 335 -1.32 -13.79 -8.10
CA PRO A 335 -0.39 -14.63 -8.85
C PRO A 335 0.90 -14.88 -8.05
N LEU A 336 1.53 -16.04 -8.25
CA LEU A 336 2.84 -16.35 -7.66
C LEU A 336 3.99 -15.79 -8.51
N THR A 337 3.75 -15.61 -9.81
CA THR A 337 4.72 -15.10 -10.77
C THR A 337 4.07 -14.07 -11.68
N LEU A 338 4.89 -13.19 -12.27
CA LEU A 338 4.40 -12.26 -13.31
C LEU A 338 4.31 -12.90 -14.72
N SER A 339 4.53 -14.21 -14.83
CA SER A 339 4.36 -14.92 -16.09
C SER A 339 2.89 -15.20 -16.39
N GLU A 340 2.54 -15.27 -17.67
CA GLU A 340 1.18 -15.64 -18.11
C GLU A 340 0.73 -17.00 -17.55
N ASN A 341 1.66 -17.95 -17.44
CA ASN A 341 1.39 -19.25 -16.84
C ASN A 341 1.82 -19.24 -15.37
N GLN A 342 0.90 -19.60 -14.48
CA GLN A 342 1.21 -19.77 -13.06
C GLN A 342 1.75 -21.18 -12.80
N PRO A 343 2.54 -21.38 -11.72
CA PRO A 343 2.93 -22.70 -11.28
C PRO A 343 1.70 -23.59 -11.02
N LEU A 344 1.79 -24.88 -11.33
CA LEU A 344 0.68 -25.81 -11.11
C LEU A 344 0.79 -26.50 -9.75
N PHE A 345 -0.36 -26.89 -9.19
CA PHE A 345 -0.43 -27.89 -8.14
C PHE A 345 -0.02 -29.25 -8.73
N GLU A 346 1.09 -29.85 -8.27
CA GLU A 346 1.54 -31.14 -8.81
C GLU A 346 0.65 -32.32 -8.37
N PHE A 347 0.23 -32.32 -7.09
CA PHE A 347 -0.56 -33.39 -6.46
C PHE A 347 -1.53 -32.79 -5.43
N GLY A 348 -2.48 -33.60 -4.95
CA GLY A 348 -3.46 -33.20 -3.94
C GLY A 348 -4.83 -32.84 -4.56
N PRO A 349 -5.73 -32.19 -3.79
CA PRO A 349 -7.10 -31.95 -4.23
C PRO A 349 -7.20 -31.05 -5.47
N TYR A 350 -6.18 -30.23 -5.73
CA TYR A 350 -6.13 -29.29 -6.85
C TYR A 350 -5.14 -29.70 -7.96
N GLY A 351 -4.68 -30.95 -7.97
CA GLY A 351 -3.67 -31.44 -8.92
C GLY A 351 -3.98 -31.05 -10.38
N GLY A 352 -3.02 -30.39 -11.03
CA GLY A 352 -3.12 -29.89 -12.41
C GLY A 352 -3.71 -28.49 -12.57
N GLN A 353 -4.20 -27.85 -11.50
CA GLN A 353 -4.69 -26.47 -11.53
C GLN A 353 -3.56 -25.46 -11.32
N GLU A 354 -3.73 -24.23 -11.81
CA GLU A 354 -2.83 -23.11 -11.51
C GLU A 354 -2.92 -22.69 -10.05
N ALA A 355 -1.76 -22.47 -9.43
CA ALA A 355 -1.60 -22.09 -8.03
C ALA A 355 -1.33 -20.59 -7.89
N CYS A 356 -2.13 -19.96 -7.02
CA CYS A 356 -2.01 -18.58 -6.62
C CYS A 356 -1.78 -18.49 -5.11
N CYS A 357 -1.20 -17.38 -4.65
CA CYS A 357 -1.09 -17.06 -3.23
C CYS A 357 -2.45 -16.60 -2.70
N PHE A 358 -2.83 -17.05 -1.51
CA PHE A 358 -3.96 -16.46 -0.80
C PHE A 358 -3.51 -15.23 0.00
N GLY A 359 -4.27 -14.14 -0.09
CA GLY A 359 -3.85 -12.81 0.38
C GLY A 359 -3.73 -12.64 1.90
N VAL A 360 -4.17 -13.64 2.68
CA VAL A 360 -4.16 -13.62 4.14
C VAL A 360 -3.39 -14.82 4.69
N GLN A 361 -2.37 -14.54 5.49
CA GLN A 361 -1.41 -15.48 6.04
C GLN A 361 -1.50 -15.55 7.57
N LYS A 362 -1.05 -16.69 8.12
CA LYS A 362 -1.04 -16.92 9.57
C LYS A 362 0.12 -16.17 10.22
N ALA A 363 -0.18 -15.40 11.26
CA ALA A 363 0.80 -14.90 12.21
C ALA A 363 0.69 -15.66 13.54
N SER A 364 1.85 -15.98 14.12
CA SER A 364 1.93 -16.65 15.42
C SER A 364 1.87 -15.68 16.60
N ALA A 365 2.15 -14.39 16.36
CA ALA A 365 2.18 -13.34 17.37
C ALA A 365 1.98 -11.97 16.73
N GLU A 366 1.73 -10.96 17.55
CA GLU A 366 1.72 -9.55 17.14
C GLU A 366 3.10 -9.06 16.66
N PRO A 367 3.15 -7.99 15.84
CA PRO A 367 2.00 -7.24 15.30
C PRO A 367 1.23 -8.03 14.24
N TYR A 368 -0.10 -7.89 14.25
CA TYR A 368 -0.94 -8.35 13.14
C TYR A 368 -1.09 -7.22 12.14
N LEU A 369 -1.01 -7.54 10.86
CA LEU A 369 -0.86 -6.56 9.79
C LEU A 369 -2.00 -6.72 8.78
N LEU A 370 -2.58 -5.60 8.37
CA LEU A 370 -3.45 -5.51 7.21
C LEU A 370 -2.68 -4.77 6.12
N GLY A 371 -2.13 -5.58 5.21
CA GLY A 371 -1.28 -5.12 4.12
C GLY A 371 -2.06 -4.64 2.90
N ASP A 372 -1.38 -4.55 1.76
CA ASP A 372 -1.97 -4.13 0.48
C ASP A 372 -3.22 -4.95 0.10
N THR A 373 -3.23 -6.26 0.40
CA THR A 373 -4.40 -7.13 0.17
C THR A 373 -5.67 -6.69 0.87
N PHE A 374 -5.56 -5.95 1.99
CA PHE A 374 -6.68 -5.30 2.63
C PHE A 374 -6.84 -3.86 2.15
N LEU A 375 -5.74 -3.10 2.11
CA LEU A 375 -5.75 -1.66 1.85
C LEU A 375 -6.26 -1.31 0.45
N ARG A 376 -6.15 -2.19 -0.55
CA ARG A 376 -6.78 -1.99 -1.87
C ARG A 376 -8.30 -1.87 -1.81
N SER A 377 -8.94 -2.63 -0.90
CA SER A 377 -10.40 -2.62 -0.72
C SER A 377 -10.92 -1.46 0.15
N ALA A 378 -10.02 -0.65 0.71
CA ALA A 378 -10.35 0.47 1.58
C ALA A 378 -9.82 1.80 1.04
N TYR A 379 -10.58 2.86 1.26
CA TYR A 379 -10.02 4.21 1.25
C TYR A 379 -9.69 4.58 2.70
N VAL A 380 -8.42 4.89 2.97
CA VAL A 380 -7.92 5.06 4.34
C VAL A 380 -7.35 6.46 4.53
N VAL A 381 -7.77 7.13 5.60
CA VAL A 381 -7.23 8.44 6.01
C VAL A 381 -6.46 8.28 7.31
N TYR A 382 -5.17 8.59 7.28
CA TYR A 382 -4.27 8.55 8.41
C TYR A 382 -4.15 9.95 9.00
N ASP A 383 -4.76 10.19 10.16
CA ASP A 383 -4.70 11.46 10.89
C ASP A 383 -3.77 11.33 12.11
N LEU A 384 -2.47 11.56 11.87
CA LEU A 384 -1.43 11.43 12.89
C LEU A 384 -1.56 12.49 13.98
N TYR A 385 -2.11 13.67 13.64
CA TYR A 385 -2.30 14.75 14.60
C TYR A 385 -3.34 14.36 15.66
N ASN A 386 -4.46 13.79 15.23
CA ASN A 386 -5.57 13.43 16.11
C ASN A 386 -5.51 11.99 16.64
N ASN A 387 -4.59 11.17 16.12
CA ASN A 387 -4.51 9.72 16.36
C ASN A 387 -5.80 9.01 15.96
N GLU A 388 -6.28 9.31 14.74
CA GLU A 388 -7.49 8.75 14.18
C GLU A 388 -7.22 8.14 12.79
N ILE A 389 -7.97 7.10 12.45
CA ILE A 389 -8.04 6.52 11.11
C ILE A 389 -9.45 6.72 10.57
N GLY A 390 -9.59 7.29 9.38
CA GLY A 390 -10.83 7.24 8.60
C GLY A 390 -10.83 6.05 7.67
N MET A 391 -11.92 5.29 7.59
CA MET A 391 -12.08 4.20 6.63
C MET A 391 -13.46 4.22 5.96
N ALA A 392 -13.45 3.95 4.67
CA ALA A 392 -14.62 3.68 3.84
C ALA A 392 -14.28 2.59 2.82
N ALA A 393 -15.30 1.97 2.22
CA ALA A 393 -15.09 1.06 1.11
C ALA A 393 -14.50 1.84 -0.08
N THR A 394 -13.48 1.29 -0.72
CA THR A 394 -12.88 1.91 -1.90
C THR A 394 -13.87 2.05 -3.06
N ASP A 395 -13.71 3.08 -3.88
CA ASP A 395 -14.25 3.09 -5.23
C ASP A 395 -13.14 2.72 -6.22
N PHE A 396 -13.13 1.46 -6.64
CA PHE A 396 -12.16 0.95 -7.61
C PHE A 396 -12.28 1.66 -8.96
N ASN A 397 -11.13 1.95 -9.58
CA ASN A 397 -11.03 2.61 -10.88
C ASN A 397 -11.76 3.96 -10.98
N ALA A 398 -11.99 4.64 -9.85
CA ALA A 398 -12.59 5.97 -9.82
C ALA A 398 -11.75 6.96 -10.65
N THR A 399 -12.36 7.53 -11.68
CA THR A 399 -11.72 8.54 -12.54
C THR A 399 -12.04 9.97 -12.11
N ASP A 400 -13.17 10.17 -11.43
CA ASP A 400 -13.57 11.47 -10.91
C ASP A 400 -12.72 11.81 -9.66
N SER A 401 -12.66 13.09 -9.31
CA SER A 401 -11.92 13.59 -8.15
C SER A 401 -12.61 14.82 -7.56
N ASN A 402 -12.72 14.84 -6.24
CA ASN A 402 -13.17 15.99 -5.47
C ASN A 402 -12.35 16.08 -4.17
N VAL A 403 -11.21 16.76 -4.27
CA VAL A 403 -10.28 16.94 -3.15
C VAL A 403 -10.81 17.97 -2.15
N VAL A 404 -10.96 17.52 -0.90
CA VAL A 404 -11.34 18.34 0.25
C VAL A 404 -10.14 18.42 1.23
N PRO A 405 -9.47 19.57 1.34
CA PRO A 405 -8.36 19.73 2.28
C PRO A 405 -8.86 19.80 3.73
N PHE A 406 -8.00 19.46 4.68
CA PHE A 406 -8.27 19.72 6.10
C PHE A 406 -8.36 21.23 6.37
N GLU A 407 -9.38 21.64 7.13
CA GLU A 407 -9.67 23.06 7.38
C GLU A 407 -8.51 23.82 8.06
N GLY A 408 -7.70 23.12 8.85
CA GLY A 408 -6.59 23.70 9.60
C GLY A 408 -5.78 22.67 10.37
N SER A 409 -4.77 23.14 11.11
CA SER A 409 -3.96 22.31 11.99
C SER A 409 -4.83 21.69 13.08
N GLY A 410 -4.79 20.37 13.21
CA GLY A 410 -5.62 19.62 14.16
C GLY A 410 -7.11 19.58 13.86
N ALA A 411 -7.54 20.06 12.69
CA ALA A 411 -8.89 19.78 12.21
C ALA A 411 -9.09 18.26 12.11
N ARG A 412 -10.30 17.78 12.40
CA ARG A 412 -10.66 16.38 12.21
C ARG A 412 -10.79 16.07 10.71
N ILE A 413 -10.76 14.77 10.39
CA ILE A 413 -10.97 14.26 9.03
C ILE A 413 -12.24 14.87 8.42
N PRO A 414 -12.14 15.58 7.26
CA PRO A 414 -13.28 16.17 6.59
C PRO A 414 -14.34 15.12 6.23
N SER A 415 -15.61 15.49 6.27
CA SER A 415 -16.75 14.62 5.90
C SER A 415 -16.89 13.31 6.68
N ALA A 416 -16.06 13.06 7.70
CA ALA A 416 -16.06 11.80 8.44
C ALA A 416 -16.99 11.83 9.66
N THR A 417 -17.66 10.70 9.90
CA THR A 417 -18.48 10.46 11.11
C THR A 417 -17.73 9.58 12.11
N VAL A 418 -17.92 9.81 13.40
CA VAL A 418 -17.24 9.04 14.45
C VAL A 418 -17.93 7.69 14.66
N ALA A 419 -17.17 6.59 14.73
CA ALA A 419 -17.73 5.31 15.12
C ALA A 419 -18.28 5.40 16.57
N PRO A 420 -19.54 5.02 16.81
CA PRO A 420 -20.13 5.10 18.14
C PRO A 420 -19.50 4.06 19.08
N HIS A 421 -19.38 4.41 20.37
CA HIS A 421 -18.95 3.48 21.43
C HIS A 421 -17.55 2.84 21.27
N GLN A 422 -16.72 3.34 20.36
CA GLN A 422 -15.36 2.84 20.10
C GLN A 422 -14.41 2.85 21.33
N ASP A 423 -14.69 3.70 22.33
CA ASP A 423 -13.92 3.75 23.59
C ASP A 423 -14.21 2.56 24.53
N SER A 424 -15.27 1.79 24.27
CA SER A 424 -15.75 0.71 25.16
C SER A 424 -15.48 -0.70 24.63
N ILE A 425 -14.82 -0.82 23.48
CA ILE A 425 -14.64 -2.11 22.79
C ILE A 425 -13.72 -3.09 23.53
N TRP A 426 -12.73 -2.58 24.26
CA TRP A 426 -11.68 -3.39 24.92
C TRP A 426 -12.10 -4.06 26.24
N GLY A 427 -13.41 -4.26 26.45
CA GLY A 427 -13.96 -4.86 27.68
C GLY A 427 -15.19 -5.75 27.51
N THR A 428 -15.68 -5.95 26.29
CA THR A 428 -16.95 -6.66 26.01
C THR A 428 -16.78 -7.99 25.25
N GLY A 429 -15.55 -8.45 25.03
CA GLY A 429 -15.29 -9.67 24.26
C GLY A 429 -15.69 -10.96 25.01
N SER A 430 -16.78 -11.60 24.59
CA SER A 430 -16.89 -13.05 24.71
C SER A 430 -16.46 -13.67 23.38
N PRO A 431 -15.57 -14.68 23.37
CA PRO A 431 -15.30 -15.43 22.16
C PRO A 431 -16.60 -16.15 21.76
N ASN A 432 -17.28 -15.65 20.75
CA ASN A 432 -18.37 -16.39 20.13
C ASN A 432 -17.78 -17.64 19.47
N LEU A 433 -18.46 -18.78 19.58
CA LEU A 433 -18.11 -19.95 18.77
C LEU A 433 -18.35 -19.61 17.30
N PRO A 434 -17.49 -20.09 16.38
CA PRO A 434 -17.72 -19.85 14.97
C PRO A 434 -19.02 -20.55 14.55
N THR A 435 -19.83 -19.85 13.77
CA THR A 435 -21.05 -20.42 13.20
C THR A 435 -20.78 -20.69 11.73
N TYR A 436 -20.52 -21.95 11.40
CA TYR A 436 -20.47 -22.47 10.03
C TYR A 436 -21.91 -22.78 9.58
N GLY A 437 -22.67 -21.74 9.32
CA GLY A 437 -24.05 -21.79 8.82
C GLY A 437 -24.15 -22.00 7.31
N ALA A 438 -23.10 -21.70 6.54
CA ALA A 438 -23.06 -21.92 5.10
C ALA A 438 -22.65 -23.37 4.77
N SER A 439 -23.32 -23.99 3.79
CA SER A 439 -22.91 -25.32 3.31
C SER A 439 -21.71 -25.19 2.36
N ASN A 440 -20.60 -25.85 2.71
CA ASN A 440 -19.34 -25.95 1.94
C ASN A 440 -18.48 -24.67 1.82
N GLY A 441 -18.70 -23.62 2.62
CA GLY A 441 -17.91 -22.38 2.48
C GLY A 441 -17.94 -21.87 1.04
N PHE A 442 -16.91 -21.20 0.54
CA PHE A 442 -16.83 -20.70 -0.84
C PHE A 442 -16.65 -21.81 -1.90
N GLN A 443 -16.94 -23.07 -1.55
CA GLN A 443 -16.76 -24.25 -2.38
C GLN A 443 -18.12 -24.70 -2.92
N GLY A 444 -18.61 -24.03 -3.97
CA GLY A 444 -19.85 -24.40 -4.66
C GLY A 444 -19.84 -25.83 -5.22
N ASP A 445 -21.06 -26.41 -5.35
CA ASP A 445 -21.44 -27.82 -5.56
C ASP A 445 -20.91 -28.58 -6.80
N HIS A 446 -19.81 -28.15 -7.43
CA HIS A 446 -19.15 -28.90 -8.50
C HIS A 446 -17.97 -29.75 -8.06
N GLU A 447 -17.59 -29.70 -6.78
CA GLU A 447 -16.59 -30.60 -6.20
C GLU A 447 -17.29 -31.59 -5.26
N ASN A 448 -17.37 -32.86 -5.69
CA ASN A 448 -17.83 -33.96 -4.86
C ASN A 448 -17.20 -33.84 -3.47
N SER A 449 -18.04 -33.80 -2.43
CA SER A 449 -17.71 -33.85 -1.01
C SER A 449 -16.37 -34.57 -0.74
N VAL A 450 -15.27 -33.82 -0.69
CA VAL A 450 -13.99 -34.35 -0.24
C VAL A 450 -13.99 -34.17 1.26
N SER A 451 -14.32 -35.24 1.97
CA SER A 451 -14.02 -35.36 3.39
C SER A 451 -12.58 -34.90 3.65
N ALA A 452 -12.37 -34.00 4.61
CA ALA A 452 -11.06 -33.49 5.02
C ALA A 452 -10.00 -34.62 4.94
N PRO A 453 -9.01 -34.54 4.04
CA PRO A 453 -7.98 -35.53 4.00
C PRO A 453 -7.11 -35.35 5.25
N ALA A 454 -6.85 -36.48 5.91
CA ALA A 454 -5.87 -36.58 6.96
C ALA A 454 -4.53 -35.96 6.55
N ALA A 455 -3.85 -35.40 7.55
CA ALA A 455 -2.49 -34.88 7.48
C ALA A 455 -1.52 -35.76 6.66
N CYS A 456 -0.57 -35.09 6.00
CA CYS A 456 0.60 -35.65 5.29
C CYS A 456 0.37 -36.15 3.85
N GLY A 457 -0.07 -35.27 2.95
CA GLY A 457 0.38 -35.33 1.55
C GLY A 457 1.42 -34.24 1.32
N ARG A 458 2.67 -34.60 1.00
CA ARG A 458 3.63 -33.61 0.47
C ARG A 458 3.08 -33.13 -0.88
N PHE A 459 2.75 -31.86 -1.00
CA PHE A 459 2.46 -31.21 -2.27
C PHE A 459 3.62 -30.25 -2.58
N SER A 460 3.97 -30.16 -3.87
CA SER A 460 5.02 -29.30 -4.42
C SER A 460 4.37 -28.32 -5.41
N VAL A 461 4.77 -27.05 -5.33
CA VAL A 461 4.55 -26.08 -6.41
C VAL A 461 5.79 -26.11 -7.28
N ALA A 462 5.65 -26.40 -8.58
CA ALA A 462 6.79 -26.48 -9.48
C ALA A 462 7.69 -25.23 -9.37
N HIS A 463 9.02 -25.42 -9.29
CA HIS A 463 9.99 -24.33 -9.09
C HIS A 463 9.85 -23.23 -10.15
N ALA A 464 9.37 -22.06 -9.75
CA ALA A 464 9.45 -20.83 -10.55
C ALA A 464 10.86 -20.25 -10.44
N MET A 465 11.76 -20.59 -11.37
CA MET A 465 13.14 -20.08 -11.35
C MET A 465 13.31 -18.65 -11.90
N VAL A 466 12.24 -17.98 -12.36
CA VAL A 466 12.31 -16.60 -12.91
C VAL A 466 11.01 -15.84 -12.61
N GLY A 467 11.09 -14.66 -11.98
CA GLY A 467 9.96 -13.71 -11.86
C GLY A 467 8.96 -13.98 -10.73
N ALA A 468 9.39 -14.60 -9.63
CA ALA A 468 8.56 -14.75 -8.43
C ALA A 468 8.30 -13.38 -7.78
N ILE A 469 7.04 -13.16 -7.36
CA ILE A 469 6.64 -11.97 -6.61
C ILE A 469 7.28 -12.02 -5.21
N THR A 470 7.83 -10.89 -4.76
CA THR A 470 8.36 -10.77 -3.39
C THR A 470 7.21 -10.44 -2.44
N TRP A 471 7.00 -11.24 -1.41
CA TRP A 471 6.04 -10.94 -0.34
C TRP A 471 6.78 -10.29 0.82
N ILE A 472 6.49 -9.02 1.05
CA ILE A 472 7.23 -8.16 1.98
C ILE A 472 6.44 -8.00 3.28
N ILE A 473 7.17 -7.88 4.39
CA ILE A 473 6.60 -7.58 5.72
C ILE A 473 7.43 -6.49 6.41
N TYR A 474 6.93 -5.26 6.42
CA TYR A 474 7.56 -4.07 7.00
C TYR A 474 6.70 -3.48 8.09
N ALA A 475 6.96 -3.81 9.37
CA ALA A 475 6.19 -3.26 10.50
C ALA A 475 7.02 -3.02 11.77
#